data_AF-A0A562KCM4-F1
#
_entry.id   AF-A0A562KCM4-F1
#
_cell.length_a   1.000
_cell.length_b   1.000
_cell.length_c   1.000
_cell.angle_alpha   90.00
_cell.angle_beta   90.00
_cell.angle_gamma   90.00
#
_symmetry.space_group_name_H-M   'P 1'
#
loop_
_entity.id
_entity.type
_entity.pdbx_description
1 polymer ?
#
loop_
_entity_poly.entity_id
_entity_poly.type
_entity_poly.pdbx_seq_one_letter_code
_entity_poly.pdbx_strand_id
1 'polypeptide(L)'
;MSEIEKSITETIKTSNLSELTIDYAEVFTDSVLKDGILKDIPIVNSIVGVGKIGFAINDYLFLKKILSFLVNIKDVHQSQREKLLLKIENSEKYQKNVGEAILLIINKIDDLEKPKIIGKIFSFFLNGEIDYETFLRLSQSIEKVFLPDIDKLIQLNSGQKVDYEIQNQLFNSGLLSQTRTGDLRIGGGNEYYVNQYGITLIEILKK
;
A
#
# COMPACT_ATOMS: atom_id res chain seq x y z
N MET A 1 -11.52 16.22 11.20
CA MET A 1 -10.17 15.87 10.75
C MET A 1 -9.25 15.83 11.95
N SER A 2 -8.73 14.65 12.32
CA SER A 2 -7.79 14.54 13.46
C SER A 2 -6.44 15.18 13.10
N GLU A 3 -5.61 15.48 14.11
CA GLU A 3 -4.26 16.05 13.88
C GLU A 3 -3.40 15.10 13.01
N ILE A 4 -3.47 13.80 13.28
CA ILE A 4 -2.76 12.74 12.54
C ILE A 4 -3.24 12.67 11.08
N GLU A 5 -4.55 12.85 10.84
CA GLU A 5 -5.11 12.85 9.48
C GLU A 5 -4.59 14.04 8.68
N LYS A 6 -4.46 15.21 9.31
CA LYS A 6 -3.94 16.42 8.64
C LYS A 6 -2.46 16.24 8.30
N SER A 7 -1.69 15.72 9.24
CA SER A 7 -0.25 15.59 9.07
C SER A 7 0.16 14.51 8.08
N ILE A 8 -0.58 13.41 7.92
CA ILE A 8 -0.30 12.45 6.83
C ILE A 8 -0.57 13.08 5.46
N THR A 9 -1.67 13.82 5.32
CA THR A 9 -2.02 14.49 4.06
C THR A 9 -1.00 15.56 3.73
N GLU A 10 -0.59 16.36 4.71
CA GLU A 10 0.49 17.33 4.57
C GLU A 10 1.80 16.65 4.19
N THR A 11 2.19 15.59 4.90
CA THR A 11 3.42 14.82 4.61
C THR A 11 3.47 14.35 3.15
N ILE A 12 2.38 13.76 2.66
CA ILE A 12 2.33 13.25 1.29
C ILE A 12 2.40 14.40 0.28
N LYS A 13 1.70 15.52 0.55
CA LYS A 13 1.62 16.67 -0.38
C LYS A 13 2.90 17.49 -0.42
N THR A 14 3.53 17.76 0.71
CA THR A 14 4.49 18.86 0.83
C THR A 14 5.88 18.44 1.28
N SER A 15 6.04 17.27 1.92
CA SER A 15 7.36 16.86 2.40
C SER A 15 8.30 16.47 1.27
N ASN A 16 9.57 16.89 1.41
CA ASN A 16 10.67 16.35 0.64
C ASN A 16 10.98 14.94 1.16
N LEU A 17 10.45 13.93 0.49
CA LEU A 17 10.64 12.53 0.87
C LEU A 17 11.94 11.95 0.28
N SER A 18 12.68 12.68 -0.56
CA SER A 18 13.88 12.15 -1.24
C SER A 18 14.99 11.74 -0.27
N GLU A 19 15.05 12.39 0.90
CA GLU A 19 16.00 12.08 1.97
C GLU A 19 15.58 10.87 2.80
N LEU A 20 14.35 10.37 2.62
CA LEU A 20 13.86 9.18 3.32
C LEU A 20 14.46 7.91 2.68
N THR A 21 15.25 7.19 3.47
CA THR A 21 15.90 5.94 3.05
C THR A 21 15.16 4.70 3.57
N ILE A 22 15.46 3.55 2.98
CA ILE A 22 14.96 2.25 3.45
C ILE A 22 15.41 1.98 4.88
N ASP A 23 16.66 2.36 5.22
CA ASP A 23 17.21 2.18 6.57
C ASP A 23 16.34 2.87 7.63
N TYR A 24 15.84 4.09 7.35
CA TYR A 24 14.92 4.78 8.25
C TYR A 24 13.58 4.07 8.41
N ALA A 25 13.10 3.38 7.39
CA ALA A 25 11.86 2.59 7.46
C ALA A 25 12.05 1.24 8.15
N GLU A 26 13.25 0.64 8.09
CA GLU A 26 13.51 -0.68 8.66
C GLU A 26 13.96 -0.61 10.12
N VAL A 27 14.85 0.34 10.44
CA VAL A 27 15.46 0.48 11.76
C VAL A 27 15.63 1.97 12.09
N PHE A 28 14.65 2.54 12.81
CA PHE A 28 14.79 3.88 13.40
C PHE A 28 14.98 3.78 14.92
N THR A 29 15.75 4.71 15.47
CA THR A 29 16.03 4.81 16.91
C THR A 29 15.46 6.11 17.48
N ASP A 30 15.34 6.19 18.81
CA ASP A 30 14.93 7.42 19.49
C ASP A 30 15.78 8.64 19.09
N SER A 31 17.07 8.44 18.80
CA SER A 31 17.96 9.50 18.34
C SER A 31 17.61 10.02 16.94
N VAL A 32 17.27 9.12 16.01
CA VAL A 32 16.84 9.47 14.64
C VAL A 32 15.49 10.21 14.68
N LEU A 33 14.61 9.86 15.62
CA LEU A 33 13.33 10.55 15.82
C LEU A 33 13.48 11.94 16.44
N LYS A 34 14.46 12.17 17.33
CA LYS A 34 14.60 13.42 18.09
C LYS A 34 15.45 14.48 17.40
N ASP A 35 16.49 14.06 16.69
CA ASP A 35 17.52 14.95 16.12
C ASP A 35 17.82 14.65 14.64
N GLY A 36 17.05 13.77 14.00
CA GLY A 36 17.26 13.35 12.61
C GLY A 36 16.22 13.88 11.62
N ILE A 37 16.45 13.57 10.34
CA ILE A 37 15.63 13.95 9.17
C ILE A 37 14.15 13.57 9.35
N LEU A 38 13.84 12.51 10.09
CA LEU A 38 12.46 12.08 10.34
C LEU A 38 11.63 13.11 11.10
N LYS A 39 12.26 13.99 11.89
CA LYS A 39 11.57 15.05 12.63
C LYS A 39 10.99 16.12 11.72
N ASP A 40 11.52 16.30 10.52
CA ASP A 40 10.99 17.29 9.57
C ASP A 40 9.74 16.78 8.84
N ILE A 41 9.36 15.53 9.06
CA ILE A 41 8.18 14.91 8.49
C ILE A 41 6.96 15.13 9.42
N PRO A 42 5.91 15.86 8.98
CA PRO A 42 4.78 16.23 9.83
C PRO A 42 4.09 15.03 10.52
N ILE A 43 3.89 13.91 9.81
CA ILE A 43 3.22 12.74 10.40
C ILE A 43 4.04 12.10 11.51
N VAL A 44 5.39 12.14 11.41
CA VAL A 44 6.28 11.65 12.47
C VAL A 44 6.07 12.48 13.73
N ASN A 45 6.06 13.81 13.60
CA ASN A 45 5.81 14.71 14.72
C ASN A 45 4.43 14.52 15.34
N SER A 46 3.39 14.27 14.54
CA SER A 46 2.06 14.00 15.11
C SER A 46 2.02 12.69 15.88
N ILE A 47 2.63 11.61 15.37
CA ILE A 47 2.63 10.31 16.06
C ILE A 47 3.47 10.38 17.35
N VAL A 48 4.67 10.98 17.28
CA VAL A 48 5.58 11.11 18.44
C VAL A 48 5.06 12.16 19.45
N GLY A 49 4.49 13.27 18.97
CA GLY A 49 4.06 14.40 19.79
C GLY A 49 2.75 14.19 20.56
N VAL A 50 1.85 13.34 20.04
CA VAL A 50 0.65 12.91 20.78
C VAL A 50 1.03 12.04 22.00
N GLY A 51 2.20 11.40 21.98
CA GLY A 51 2.74 10.53 23.03
C GLY A 51 3.36 11.26 24.23
N LYS A 52 2.62 12.19 24.88
CA LYS A 52 3.05 12.77 26.19
C LYS A 52 3.27 11.71 27.30
N ILE A 53 2.97 10.44 27.04
CA ILE A 53 3.19 9.27 27.90
C ILE A 53 3.90 8.17 27.09
N GLY A 54 5.19 8.35 26.81
CA GLY A 54 6.04 7.33 26.19
C GLY A 54 5.66 6.93 24.75
N PHE A 55 6.60 6.33 24.04
CA PHE A 55 6.36 5.80 22.69
C PHE A 55 5.94 4.33 22.81
N ALA A 56 4.66 4.03 22.63
CA ALA A 56 4.17 2.66 22.81
C ALA A 56 4.61 1.77 21.64
N ILE A 57 4.65 0.44 21.87
CA ILE A 57 5.02 -0.51 20.82
C ILE A 57 4.10 -0.42 19.61
N ASN A 58 2.82 -0.10 19.81
CA ASN A 58 1.85 0.11 18.73
C ASN A 58 2.19 1.37 17.92
N ASP A 59 2.59 2.46 18.56
CA ASP A 59 3.00 3.70 17.88
C ASP A 59 4.28 3.47 17.08
N TYR A 60 5.23 2.71 17.65
CA TYR A 60 6.45 2.28 16.96
C TYR A 60 6.14 1.45 15.71
N LEU A 61 5.32 0.41 15.84
CA LEU A 61 4.95 -0.44 14.71
C LEU A 61 4.15 0.34 13.66
N PHE A 62 3.24 1.21 14.08
CA PHE A 62 2.47 2.03 13.16
C PHE A 62 3.35 3.02 12.39
N LEU A 63 4.24 3.72 13.10
CA LEU A 63 5.21 4.63 12.48
C LEU A 63 6.11 3.88 11.48
N LYS A 64 6.57 2.69 11.83
CA LYS A 64 7.35 1.83 10.94
C LYS A 64 6.61 1.54 9.63
N LYS A 65 5.33 1.19 9.72
CA LYS A 65 4.49 0.94 8.52
C LYS A 65 4.30 2.22 7.69
N ILE A 66 4.11 3.37 8.32
CA ILE A 66 3.98 4.67 7.63
C ILE A 66 5.28 5.04 6.90
N LEU A 67 6.44 4.94 7.56
CA LEU A 67 7.73 5.22 6.93
C LEU A 67 8.01 4.28 5.76
N SER A 68 7.73 2.98 5.94
CA SER A 68 7.82 1.95 4.89
C SER A 68 6.96 2.28 3.67
N PHE A 69 5.74 2.77 3.87
CA PHE A 69 4.88 3.30 2.81
C PHE A 69 5.48 4.55 2.15
N LEU A 70 5.90 5.55 2.94
CA LEU A 70 6.40 6.85 2.43
C LEU A 70 7.67 6.71 1.59
N VAL A 71 8.59 5.81 1.98
CA VAL A 71 9.80 5.50 1.20
C VAL A 71 9.44 5.09 -0.24
N ASN A 72 8.34 4.36 -0.42
CA ASN A 72 7.96 3.83 -1.73
C ASN A 72 7.22 4.85 -2.62
N ILE A 73 7.01 6.08 -2.13
CA ILE A 73 6.49 7.19 -2.95
C ILE A 73 7.47 8.36 -3.09
N LYS A 74 8.69 8.23 -2.56
CA LYS A 74 9.66 9.32 -2.49
C LYS A 74 10.09 9.86 -3.86
N ASP A 75 10.09 9.00 -4.87
CA ASP A 75 10.50 9.32 -6.24
C ASP A 75 9.39 10.01 -7.04
N VAL A 76 8.17 10.10 -6.49
CA VAL A 76 7.08 10.84 -7.12
C VAL A 76 7.25 12.33 -6.84
N HIS A 77 7.32 13.14 -7.90
CA HIS A 77 7.50 14.57 -7.79
C HIS A 77 6.40 15.23 -6.95
N GLN A 78 6.77 16.17 -6.08
CA GLN A 78 5.84 16.80 -5.11
C GLN A 78 4.60 17.41 -5.77
N SER A 79 4.77 18.16 -6.86
CA SER A 79 3.64 18.77 -7.58
C SER A 79 2.66 17.73 -8.15
N GLN A 80 3.15 16.55 -8.53
CA GLN A 80 2.31 15.45 -9.01
C GLN A 80 1.52 14.85 -7.84
N ARG A 81 2.15 14.67 -6.67
CA ARG A 81 1.49 14.21 -5.45
C ARG A 81 0.34 15.13 -5.07
N GLU A 82 0.62 16.43 -4.98
CA GLU A 82 -0.38 17.44 -4.65
C GLU A 82 -1.56 17.46 -5.63
N LYS A 83 -1.27 17.45 -6.94
CA LYS A 83 -2.28 17.45 -8.00
C LYS A 83 -3.24 16.27 -7.90
N LEU A 84 -2.72 15.05 -7.71
CA LEU A 84 -3.55 13.85 -7.66
C LEU A 84 -4.39 13.78 -6.38
N LEU A 85 -3.85 14.23 -5.25
CA LEU A 85 -4.62 14.30 -4.00
C LEU A 85 -5.78 15.32 -4.12
N LEU A 86 -5.52 16.51 -4.65
CA LEU A 86 -6.56 17.53 -4.88
C LEU A 86 -7.65 17.03 -5.84
N LYS A 87 -7.28 16.23 -6.85
CA LYS A 87 -8.26 15.63 -7.78
C LYS A 87 -9.25 14.71 -7.05
N ILE A 88 -8.80 13.94 -6.06
CA ILE A 88 -9.65 13.02 -5.32
C ILE A 88 -10.47 13.76 -4.25
N GLU A 89 -9.85 14.70 -3.53
CA GLU A 89 -10.52 15.51 -2.51
C GLU A 89 -11.69 16.32 -3.09
N ASN A 90 -11.55 16.80 -4.33
CA ASN A 90 -12.61 17.53 -5.05
C ASN A 90 -13.59 16.62 -5.81
N SER A 91 -13.42 15.30 -5.76
CA SER A 91 -14.31 14.37 -6.48
C SER A 91 -15.59 14.12 -5.70
N GLU A 92 -16.75 14.35 -6.32
CA GLU A 92 -18.06 14.02 -5.73
C GLU A 92 -18.23 12.52 -5.44
N LYS A 93 -17.56 11.65 -6.20
CA LYS A 93 -17.62 10.19 -6.03
C LYS A 93 -16.90 9.74 -4.76
N TYR A 94 -15.78 10.38 -4.44
CA TYR A 94 -14.92 9.95 -3.37
C TYR A 94 -15.11 10.76 -2.11
N GLN A 95 -15.25 12.10 -2.17
CA GLN A 95 -15.44 13.04 -1.04
C GLN A 95 -14.68 12.63 0.24
N LYS A 96 -13.53 11.99 0.06
CA LYS A 96 -12.81 11.26 1.10
C LYS A 96 -11.45 11.87 1.22
N ASN A 97 -11.02 12.00 2.46
CA ASN A 97 -9.67 12.36 2.75
C ASN A 97 -8.74 11.21 2.33
N VAL A 98 -7.87 11.46 1.34
CA VAL A 98 -6.89 10.46 0.89
C VAL A 98 -5.98 10.06 2.05
N GLY A 99 -5.60 11.01 2.92
CA GLY A 99 -4.83 10.73 4.13
C GLY A 99 -5.55 9.79 5.10
N GLU A 100 -6.84 10.02 5.37
CA GLU A 100 -7.64 9.10 6.20
C GLU A 100 -7.71 7.70 5.60
N ALA A 101 -7.92 7.59 4.28
CA ALA A 101 -7.94 6.30 3.60
C ALA A 101 -6.59 5.57 3.76
N ILE A 102 -5.47 6.28 3.63
CA ILE A 102 -4.13 5.71 3.84
C ILE A 102 -3.94 5.25 5.28
N LEU A 103 -4.31 6.07 6.27
CA LEU A 103 -4.22 5.67 7.68
C LEU A 103 -5.02 4.40 7.95
N LEU A 104 -6.25 4.30 7.42
CA LEU A 104 -7.09 3.11 7.57
C LEU A 104 -6.49 1.87 6.89
N ILE A 105 -5.92 2.04 5.69
CA ILE A 105 -5.24 0.94 4.97
C ILE A 105 -4.03 0.47 5.77
N ILE A 106 -3.13 1.38 6.16
CA ILE A 106 -1.89 1.05 6.86
C ILE A 106 -2.16 0.46 8.24
N ASN A 107 -3.18 0.94 8.96
CA ASN A 107 -3.53 0.43 10.28
C ASN A 107 -4.04 -1.02 10.24
N LYS A 108 -4.70 -1.44 9.15
CA LYS A 108 -5.22 -2.81 8.99
C LYS A 108 -4.18 -3.85 8.64
N ILE A 109 -3.04 -3.42 8.10
CA ILE A 109 -1.99 -4.34 7.67
C ILE A 109 -1.36 -5.02 8.88
N ASP A 110 -1.19 -6.33 8.81
CA ASP A 110 -0.63 -7.20 9.84
C ASP A 110 0.86 -7.54 9.63
N ASP A 111 1.39 -7.30 8.43
CA ASP A 111 2.75 -7.62 8.00
C ASP A 111 3.57 -6.34 7.76
N LEU A 112 4.87 -6.32 8.07
CA LEU A 112 5.72 -5.12 7.94
C LEU A 112 6.24 -4.86 6.52
N GLU A 113 6.13 -5.82 5.61
CA GLU A 113 6.53 -5.71 4.21
C GLU A 113 5.37 -5.28 3.30
N LYS A 114 4.13 -5.65 3.62
CA LYS A 114 2.93 -5.21 2.90
C LYS A 114 2.83 -3.67 2.71
N PRO A 115 3.19 -2.80 3.67
CA PRO A 115 3.19 -1.34 3.48
C PRO A 115 4.08 -0.87 2.33
N LYS A 116 5.19 -1.59 2.07
CA LYS A 116 6.07 -1.31 0.91
C LYS A 116 5.28 -1.48 -0.39
N ILE A 117 4.54 -2.59 -0.51
CA ILE A 117 3.71 -2.90 -1.68
C ILE A 117 2.59 -1.88 -1.84
N ILE A 118 1.91 -1.49 -0.75
CA ILE A 118 0.89 -0.43 -0.78
C ILE A 118 1.48 0.89 -1.26
N GLY A 119 2.66 1.26 -0.79
CA GLY A 119 3.37 2.46 -1.24
C GLY A 119 3.67 2.42 -2.74
N LYS A 120 4.14 1.28 -3.26
CA LYS A 120 4.32 1.09 -4.71
C LYS A 120 3.01 1.22 -5.50
N ILE A 121 1.92 0.60 -5.04
CA ILE A 121 0.61 0.74 -5.71
C ILE A 121 0.17 2.21 -5.69
N PHE A 122 0.38 2.91 -4.57
CA PHE A 122 0.03 4.31 -4.44
C PHE A 122 0.89 5.21 -5.35
N SER A 123 2.18 4.92 -5.53
CA SER A 123 3.02 5.70 -6.45
C SER A 123 2.53 5.61 -7.90
N PHE A 124 2.04 4.45 -8.34
CA PHE A 124 1.40 4.31 -9.66
C PHE A 124 0.13 5.13 -9.78
N PHE A 125 -0.69 5.18 -8.72
CA PHE A 125 -1.85 6.06 -8.67
C PHE A 125 -1.43 7.54 -8.76
N LEU A 126 -0.41 7.95 -8.01
CA LEU A 126 0.11 9.32 -8.05
C LEU A 126 0.69 9.68 -9.42
N ASN A 127 1.30 8.73 -10.12
CA ASN A 127 1.76 8.89 -11.50
C ASN A 127 0.61 8.86 -12.54
N GLY A 128 -0.62 8.54 -12.12
CA GLY A 128 -1.77 8.43 -13.01
C GLY A 128 -1.79 7.16 -13.87
N GLU A 129 -0.98 6.16 -13.52
CA GLU A 129 -0.90 4.86 -14.21
C GLU A 129 -2.10 3.96 -13.85
N ILE A 130 -2.64 4.10 -12.63
CA ILE A 130 -3.89 3.46 -12.19
C ILE A 130 -4.84 4.50 -11.60
N ASP A 131 -6.14 4.20 -11.59
CA ASP A 131 -7.13 5.07 -10.95
C ASP A 131 -7.24 4.81 -9.44
N TYR A 132 -7.94 5.70 -8.73
CA TYR A 132 -8.08 5.62 -7.27
C TYR A 132 -8.89 4.39 -6.84
N GLU A 133 -9.85 3.94 -7.63
CA GLU A 133 -10.61 2.72 -7.33
C GLU A 133 -9.73 1.48 -7.39
N THR A 134 -8.87 1.39 -8.41
CA THR A 134 -7.88 0.33 -8.58
C THR A 134 -6.89 0.32 -7.42
N PHE A 135 -6.39 1.50 -7.02
CA PHE A 135 -5.56 1.62 -5.80
C PHE A 135 -6.26 1.04 -4.56
N LEU A 136 -7.52 1.41 -4.32
CA LEU A 136 -8.27 0.92 -3.15
C LEU A 136 -8.51 -0.60 -3.21
N ARG A 137 -8.85 -1.14 -4.39
CA ARG A 137 -9.09 -2.59 -4.57
C ARG A 137 -7.82 -3.41 -4.41
N LEU A 138 -6.71 -2.95 -4.98
CA LEU A 138 -5.41 -3.59 -4.79
C LEU A 138 -4.97 -3.51 -3.34
N SER A 139 -5.19 -2.37 -2.66
CA SER A 139 -4.87 -2.24 -1.23
C SER A 139 -5.64 -3.23 -0.36
N GLN A 140 -6.93 -3.44 -0.63
CA GLN A 140 -7.72 -4.49 0.04
C GLN A 140 -7.25 -5.91 -0.29
N SER A 141 -6.74 -6.12 -1.50
CA SER A 141 -6.21 -7.43 -1.91
C SER A 141 -4.91 -7.74 -1.15
N ILE A 142 -4.02 -6.75 -1.03
CA ILE A 142 -2.76 -6.86 -0.29
C ILE A 142 -3.00 -7.01 1.22
N GLU A 143 -4.01 -6.34 1.78
CA GLU A 143 -4.42 -6.56 3.18
C GLU A 143 -4.68 -8.05 3.43
N LYS A 144 -5.47 -8.68 2.58
CA LYS A 144 -5.96 -10.06 2.77
C LYS A 144 -4.99 -11.15 2.38
N VAL A 145 -4.08 -10.90 1.44
CA VAL A 145 -3.20 -11.94 0.90
C VAL A 145 -2.16 -12.38 1.93
N PHE A 146 -1.88 -13.68 1.99
CA PHE A 146 -0.69 -14.16 2.66
C PHE A 146 0.52 -13.79 1.81
N LEU A 147 1.46 -13.00 2.36
CA LEU A 147 2.50 -12.33 1.58
C LEU A 147 3.32 -13.29 0.67
N PRO A 148 3.75 -14.48 1.14
CA PRO A 148 4.48 -15.44 0.30
C PRO A 148 3.72 -15.92 -0.94
N ASP A 149 2.38 -15.85 -0.95
CA ASP A 149 1.58 -16.30 -2.08
C ASP A 149 1.61 -15.32 -3.26
N ILE A 150 2.13 -14.11 -3.07
CA ILE A 150 2.35 -13.17 -4.18
C ILE A 150 3.30 -13.76 -5.23
N ASP A 151 4.34 -14.50 -4.81
CA ASP A 151 5.22 -15.20 -5.75
C ASP A 151 4.45 -16.26 -6.55
N LYS A 152 3.48 -16.92 -5.90
CA LYS A 152 2.61 -17.92 -6.53
C LYS A 152 1.66 -17.29 -7.55
N LEU A 153 1.21 -16.07 -7.31
CA LEU A 153 0.47 -15.29 -8.31
C LEU A 153 1.30 -15.06 -9.59
N ILE A 154 2.58 -14.72 -9.45
CA ILE A 154 3.50 -14.51 -10.59
C ILE A 154 3.74 -15.84 -11.34
N GLN A 155 3.93 -16.94 -10.59
CA GLN A 155 4.07 -18.29 -11.16
C GLN A 155 2.84 -18.68 -11.97
N LEU A 156 1.64 -18.49 -11.40
CA LEU A 156 0.37 -18.79 -12.06
C LEU A 156 0.18 -17.98 -13.35
N ASN A 157 0.49 -16.67 -13.32
CA ASN A 157 0.43 -15.81 -14.51
C ASN A 157 1.40 -16.26 -15.62
N SER A 158 2.49 -16.93 -15.25
CA SER A 158 3.49 -17.48 -16.17
C SER A 158 3.13 -18.89 -16.66
N GLY A 159 1.93 -19.39 -16.35
CA GLY A 159 1.45 -20.71 -16.75
C GLY A 159 2.00 -21.86 -15.91
N GLN A 160 2.67 -21.59 -14.79
CA GLN A 160 3.16 -22.63 -13.89
C GLN A 160 2.02 -23.19 -13.04
N LYS A 161 2.15 -24.46 -12.66
CA LYS A 161 1.22 -25.10 -11.73
C LYS A 161 1.43 -24.56 -10.32
N VAL A 162 0.32 -24.22 -9.67
CA VAL A 162 0.26 -23.77 -8.27
C VAL A 162 -0.78 -24.63 -7.56
N ASP A 163 -0.56 -24.94 -6.29
CA ASP A 163 -1.48 -25.76 -5.52
C ASP A 163 -2.87 -25.13 -5.43
N TYR A 164 -3.90 -25.98 -5.48
CA TYR A 164 -5.30 -25.55 -5.50
C TYR A 164 -5.67 -24.69 -4.27
N GLU A 165 -5.14 -25.05 -3.10
CA GLU A 165 -5.38 -24.30 -1.86
C GLU A 165 -4.83 -22.86 -1.95
N ILE A 166 -3.63 -22.68 -2.52
CA ILE A 166 -3.03 -21.35 -2.75
C ILE A 166 -3.85 -20.58 -3.78
N GLN A 167 -4.32 -21.24 -4.85
CA GLN A 167 -5.22 -20.61 -5.82
C GLN A 167 -6.51 -20.12 -5.15
N ASN A 168 -7.11 -20.90 -4.25
CA ASN A 168 -8.29 -20.48 -3.49
C ASN A 168 -8.00 -19.26 -2.60
N GLN A 169 -6.84 -19.22 -1.95
CA GLN A 169 -6.43 -18.08 -1.12
C GLN A 169 -6.24 -16.80 -1.96
N LEU A 170 -5.58 -16.92 -3.12
CA LEU A 170 -5.42 -15.82 -4.08
C LEU A 170 -6.74 -15.38 -4.74
N PHE A 171 -7.69 -16.30 -4.92
CA PHE A 171 -9.05 -15.96 -5.33
C PHE A 171 -9.79 -15.17 -4.25
N ASN A 172 -9.73 -15.63 -3.00
CA ASN A 172 -10.38 -14.98 -1.86
C ASN A 172 -9.79 -13.59 -1.54
N SER A 173 -8.51 -13.36 -1.88
CA SER A 173 -7.90 -12.02 -1.80
C SER A 173 -8.35 -11.09 -2.93
N GLY A 174 -9.00 -11.60 -3.98
CA GLY A 174 -9.50 -10.83 -5.11
C GLY A 174 -8.52 -10.70 -6.28
N LEU A 175 -7.43 -11.47 -6.30
CA LEU A 175 -6.40 -11.43 -7.35
C LEU A 175 -6.65 -12.44 -8.48
N LEU A 176 -7.47 -13.46 -8.23
CA LEU A 176 -7.93 -14.42 -9.25
C LEU A 176 -9.42 -14.25 -9.57
N SER A 177 -9.83 -14.87 -10.67
CA SER A 177 -11.23 -15.10 -11.01
C SER A 177 -11.43 -16.57 -11.37
N GLN A 178 -12.63 -17.08 -11.13
CA GLN A 178 -12.98 -18.45 -11.45
C GLN A 178 -13.66 -18.51 -12.83
N THR A 179 -13.35 -19.54 -13.59
CA THR A 179 -14.06 -19.87 -14.83
C THR A 179 -15.44 -20.43 -14.46
N ARG A 180 -16.53 -19.96 -15.08
CA ARG A 180 -17.89 -20.38 -14.69
C ARG A 180 -18.11 -21.87 -14.95
N THR A 181 -18.71 -22.54 -13.97
CA THR A 181 -19.17 -23.94 -14.03
C THR A 181 -20.28 -24.06 -15.07
N GLY A 182 -19.90 -24.33 -16.32
CA GLY A 182 -20.79 -24.36 -17.49
C GLY A 182 -20.01 -24.40 -18.81
N ASP A 183 -18.81 -23.82 -18.83
CA ASP A 183 -17.83 -24.06 -19.87
C ASP A 183 -17.12 -25.39 -19.60
N LEU A 184 -17.78 -26.50 -19.94
CA LEU A 184 -17.20 -27.85 -19.86
C LEU A 184 -15.94 -27.93 -20.73
N ARG A 185 -14.79 -27.60 -20.15
CA ARG A 185 -13.50 -28.07 -20.64
C ARG A 185 -13.41 -29.56 -20.33
N ILE A 186 -13.83 -30.38 -21.29
CA ILE A 186 -13.40 -31.79 -21.34
C ILE A 186 -11.88 -31.77 -21.44
N GLY A 187 -11.20 -31.92 -20.30
CA GLY A 187 -9.75 -31.84 -20.17
C GLY A 187 -9.25 -30.81 -19.17
N GLY A 188 -9.61 -30.94 -17.88
CA GLY A 188 -8.81 -30.50 -16.73
C GLY A 188 -8.16 -29.11 -16.79
N GLY A 189 -8.85 -28.09 -17.33
CA GLY A 189 -8.35 -26.72 -17.32
C GLY A 189 -8.38 -26.12 -15.93
N ASN A 190 -7.44 -25.21 -15.61
CA ASN A 190 -7.39 -24.51 -14.33
C ASN A 190 -8.72 -23.78 -14.06
N GLU A 191 -9.33 -24.04 -12.90
CA GLU A 191 -10.56 -23.40 -12.45
C GLU A 191 -10.37 -21.88 -12.24
N TYR A 192 -9.14 -21.46 -11.93
CA TYR A 192 -8.78 -20.07 -11.68
C TYR A 192 -7.88 -19.48 -12.78
N TYR A 193 -8.02 -18.18 -13.00
CA TYR A 193 -7.10 -17.37 -13.80
C TYR A 193 -6.81 -16.05 -13.09
N VAL A 194 -5.63 -15.48 -13.35
CA VAL A 194 -5.23 -14.17 -12.82
C VAL A 194 -6.12 -13.09 -13.44
N ASN A 195 -6.83 -12.34 -12.61
CA ASN A 195 -7.76 -11.32 -13.08
C ASN A 195 -7.03 -9.99 -13.36
N GLN A 196 -7.76 -8.96 -13.79
CA GLN A 196 -7.17 -7.66 -14.10
C GLN A 196 -6.40 -7.03 -12.92
N TYR A 197 -6.88 -7.16 -11.68
CA TYR A 197 -6.18 -6.65 -10.50
C TYR A 197 -4.91 -7.46 -10.23
N GLY A 198 -4.97 -8.78 -10.37
CA GLY A 198 -3.78 -9.64 -10.28
C GLY A 198 -2.72 -9.28 -11.32
N ILE A 199 -3.13 -9.03 -12.57
CA ILE A 199 -2.21 -8.61 -13.65
C ILE A 199 -1.58 -7.26 -13.32
N THR A 200 -2.40 -6.26 -12.97
CA THR A 200 -1.91 -4.92 -12.61
C THR A 200 -0.96 -4.97 -11.40
N LEU A 201 -1.24 -5.81 -10.39
CA LEU A 201 -0.32 -5.99 -9.28
C LEU A 201 1.03 -6.56 -9.74
N ILE A 202 1.04 -7.58 -10.61
CA ILE A 202 2.26 -8.16 -11.16
C ILE A 202 3.06 -7.10 -11.94
N GLU A 203 2.40 -6.26 -12.73
CA GLU A 203 3.06 -5.16 -13.48
C GLU A 203 3.70 -4.15 -12.54
N ILE A 204 3.02 -3.79 -11.45
CA ILE A 204 3.54 -2.88 -10.42
C ILE A 204 4.77 -3.48 -9.74
N LEU A 205 4.73 -4.77 -9.38
CA LEU A 205 5.81 -5.44 -8.65
C LEU A 205 7.08 -5.64 -9.48
N LYS A 206 6.99 -5.65 -10.81
CA LYS A 206 8.12 -5.80 -11.74
C LYS A 206 8.88 -4.50 -12.01
N LYS A 207 8.31 -3.35 -11.64
CA LYS A 207 8.93 -2.02 -11.74
C LYS A 207 9.57 -1.62 -10.41
#